data_AF-A0A1X1N441-F1
#
_entry.id   AF-A0A1X1N441-F1
#
_cell.length_a   1.000
_cell.length_b   1.000
_cell.length_c   1.000
_cell.angle_alpha   90.00
_cell.angle_beta   90.00
_cell.angle_gamma   90.00
#
_symmetry.space_group_name_H-M   'P 1'
#
loop_
_entity.id
_entity.type
_entity.pdbx_description
1 polymer ?
#
loop_
_entity_poly.entity_id
_entity_poly.type
_entity_poly.pdbx_seq_one_letter_code
_entity_poly.pdbx_strand_id
1 'polypeptide(L)' 'MLIDCDSCTARGVRCAGCMMTVLLPASGPPVGWDAEELEALRLLADAGLLPPLADVRTALLDQAPRPDQTPRRRRAG' A
#
# COMPACT_ATOMS: atom_id res chain seq x y z
N MET A 1 -16.24 -10.41 -3.16
CA MET A 1 -16.42 -8.99 -2.82
C MET A 1 -15.28 -8.22 -3.48
N LEU A 2 -15.58 -7.23 -4.33
CA LEU A 2 -14.58 -6.49 -5.09
C LEU A 2 -14.48 -5.06 -4.54
N ILE A 3 -13.27 -4.63 -4.21
CA ILE A 3 -12.99 -3.27 -3.73
C ILE A 3 -12.18 -2.59 -4.82
N ASP A 4 -12.79 -1.61 -5.48
CA ASP A 4 -12.10 -0.76 -6.45
C ASP A 4 -11.46 0.41 -5.73
N CYS A 5 -10.21 0.22 -5.34
CA CYS A 5 -9.45 1.30 -4.74
C CYS A 5 -9.16 2.40 -5.78
N ASP A 6 -9.06 2.11 -7.10
CA ASP A 6 -8.59 3.07 -8.11
C ASP A 6 -9.58 4.22 -8.34
N SER A 7 -10.88 3.95 -8.24
CA SER A 7 -11.92 5.00 -8.26
C SER A 7 -12.23 5.62 -6.89
N CYS A 8 -11.57 5.15 -5.82
CA CYS A 8 -11.89 5.59 -4.46
C CYS A 8 -11.52 7.06 -4.23
N THR A 9 -12.53 7.92 -4.07
CA THR A 9 -12.37 9.36 -3.84
C THR A 9 -11.69 9.72 -2.52
N ALA A 10 -11.61 8.76 -1.59
CA ALA A 10 -10.91 8.91 -0.30
C ALA A 10 -9.51 8.28 -0.30
N ARG A 11 -9.04 7.73 -1.44
CA ARG A 11 -7.70 7.14 -1.57
C ARG A 11 -6.64 8.17 -1.15
N GLY A 12 -5.68 7.73 -0.36
CA GLY A 12 -4.68 8.61 0.26
C GLY A 12 -5.21 9.29 1.52
N VAL A 13 -6.16 10.22 1.39
CA VAL A 13 -6.62 11.09 2.48
C VAL A 13 -7.24 10.38 3.68
N ARG A 14 -7.87 9.21 3.49
CA ARG A 14 -8.44 8.43 4.60
C ARG A 14 -8.03 6.96 4.58
N CYS A 15 -7.06 6.58 3.75
CA CYS A 15 -6.62 5.18 3.65
C CYS A 15 -6.12 4.64 4.98
N ALA A 16 -5.35 5.43 5.74
CA ALA A 16 -4.82 5.00 7.04
C ALA A 16 -5.91 4.64 8.07
N GLY A 17 -7.10 5.26 7.98
CA GLY A 17 -8.26 4.97 8.83
C GLY A 17 -9.41 4.25 8.10
N CYS A 18 -9.14 3.65 6.92
CA CYS A 18 -10.15 2.93 6.15
C CYS A 18 -10.44 1.57 6.79
N MET A 19 -11.63 1.02 6.51
CA MET A 19 -11.96 -0.37 6.86
C MET A 19 -10.92 -1.37 6.31
N MET A 20 -10.22 -1.04 5.22
CA MET A 20 -9.11 -1.85 4.71
C MET A 20 -7.98 -2.02 5.72
N THR A 21 -7.65 -1.01 6.53
CA THR A 21 -6.63 -1.13 7.59
C THR A 21 -7.08 -2.05 8.72
N VAL A 22 -8.39 -2.20 8.93
CA VAL A 22 -8.96 -3.13 9.92
C VAL A 22 -8.96 -4.56 9.38
N LEU A 23 -9.30 -4.74 8.10
CA LEU A 23 -9.35 -6.05 7.44
C LEU A 23 -7.95 -6.59 7.08
N LEU A 24 -7.02 -5.70 6.75
CA LEU A 24 -5.64 -5.98 6.37
C LEU A 24 -4.70 -5.15 7.26
N PRO A 25 -4.48 -5.56 8.51
CA PRO A 25 -3.63 -4.81 9.43
C PRO A 25 -2.21 -4.71 8.86
N ALA A 26 -1.69 -3.48 8.78
CA ALA A 26 -0.31 -3.23 8.33
C ALA A 26 0.73 -3.91 9.24
N SER A 27 0.37 -4.14 10.51
CA SER A 27 1.16 -4.87 11.49
C SER A 27 0.68 -6.34 11.56
N GLY A 28 1.04 -7.12 10.54
CA GLY A 28 1.10 -8.58 10.66
C GLY A 28 2.51 -9.02 11.08
N PRO A 29 2.69 -10.26 11.56
CA PRO A 29 4.05 -10.81 11.65
C PRO A 29 4.73 -10.68 10.28
N PRO A 30 6.02 -10.35 10.22
CA PRO A 30 6.72 -10.27 8.96
C PRO A 30 6.56 -11.61 8.23
N VAL A 31 5.94 -11.56 7.04
CA VAL A 31 5.92 -12.72 6.15
C VAL A 31 7.36 -12.92 5.71
N GLY A 32 7.99 -13.99 6.21
CA GLY A 32 9.28 -14.44 5.72
C GLY A 32 9.08 -15.09 4.35
N TRP A 33 9.94 -14.72 3.41
CA TRP A 33 9.95 -15.29 2.08
C TRP A 33 11.09 -16.31 2.04
N ASP A 34 10.83 -17.50 1.55
CA ASP A 34 11.90 -18.45 1.29
C ASP A 34 12.72 -18.04 0.04
N ALA A 35 13.77 -18.81 -0.27
CA ALA A 35 14.68 -18.48 -1.36
C ALA A 35 14.00 -18.56 -2.73
N GLU A 36 13.16 -19.57 -2.96
CA GLU A 36 12.41 -19.72 -4.21
C GLU A 36 11.38 -18.60 -4.40
N GLU A 37 10.66 -18.21 -3.35
CA GLU A 37 9.70 -17.11 -3.37
C GLU A 37 10.39 -15.78 -3.66
N LEU A 38 11.55 -15.53 -3.03
CA LEU A 38 12.32 -14.32 -3.27
C LEU A 38 12.84 -14.25 -4.70
N GLU A 39 13.22 -15.39 -5.28
CA GLU A 39 13.66 -15.48 -6.67
C GLU A 39 12.50 -15.25 -7.66
N ALA A 40 11.33 -15.82 -7.36
CA ALA A 40 10.13 -15.56 -8.16
C ALA A 40 9.78 -14.06 -8.19
N LEU A 41 9.88 -13.37 -7.05
CA LEU A 41 9.72 -11.92 -7.01
C LEU A 41 10.73 -11.16 -7.87
N ARG A 42 11.99 -11.56 -7.83
CA ARG A 42 13.04 -10.92 -8.64
C ARG A 42 12.74 -11.05 -10.11
N LEU A 43 12.37 -12.24 -10.57
CA LEU A 43 11.99 -12.47 -11.97
C LEU A 43 10.81 -11.60 -12.39
N LEU A 44 9.81 -11.43 -11.53
CA LEU A 44 8.68 -10.53 -11.79
C LEU A 44 9.11 -9.06 -11.85
N ALA A 45 10.01 -8.63 -10.97
CA ALA A 45 10.56 -7.27 -10.98
C ALA A 45 11.43 -7.02 -12.22
N ASP A 46 12.29 -7.96 -12.59
CA ASP A 46 13.14 -7.89 -13.79
C ASP A 46 12.30 -7.87 -15.07
N ALA A 47 11.15 -8.54 -15.06
CA ALA A 47 10.15 -8.47 -16.13
C ALA A 47 9.31 -7.17 -16.12
N GLY A 48 9.50 -6.28 -15.15
CA GLY A 48 8.77 -5.01 -15.00
C GLY A 48 7.35 -5.14 -14.48
N LEU A 49 6.98 -6.31 -13.93
CA LEU A 49 5.66 -6.57 -13.35
C LEU A 49 5.56 -6.11 -11.90
N LEU A 50 6.70 -5.90 -11.24
CA LEU A 50 6.82 -5.36 -9.90
C LEU A 50 7.82 -4.20 -9.89
N PRO A 51 7.72 -3.26 -8.93
CA PRO A 51 8.80 -2.33 -8.66
C PRO A 51 10.09 -3.10 -8.30
N PRO A 52 11.28 -2.51 -8.54
CA PRO A 52 12.54 -3.12 -8.09
C PRO A 52 12.49 -3.43 -6.59
N LEU A 53 12.91 -4.62 -6.18
CA LEU A 53 12.75 -5.06 -4.78
C LEU A 53 13.55 -4.19 -3.78
N ALA A 54 14.63 -3.55 -4.23
CA ALA A 54 15.36 -2.55 -3.44
C ALA A 54 14.49 -1.31 -3.14
N ASP A 55 13.59 -0.94 -4.06
CA ASP A 55 12.73 0.23 -3.94
C ASP A 55 11.48 -0.06 -3.10
N VAL A 56 11.02 -1.32 -3.05
CA VAL A 56 9.86 -1.75 -2.24
C VAL A 56 10.10 -1.47 -0.74
N ARG A 57 11.32 -1.73 -0.25
CA ARG A 57 11.69 -1.44 1.15
C ARG A 57 11.67 0.06 1.43
N THR A 58 12.15 0.87 0.50
CA THR A 58 12.17 2.34 0.62
C THR A 58 10.76 2.92 0.55
N ALA A 59 9.94 2.46 -0.39
CA ALA A 59 8.55 2.89 -0.55
C ALA A 59 7.67 2.56 0.67
N LEU A 60 7.94 1.48 1.41
CA LEU A 60 7.24 1.17 2.66
C LEU A 60 7.63 2.12 3.80
N LEU A 61 8.90 2.52 3.85
CA LEU A 61 9.41 3.47 4.85
C LEU A 61 8.97 4.92 4.53
N ASP A 62 8.88 5.26 3.24
CA ASP A 62 8.42 6.57 2.74
C ASP A 62 6.89 6.73 2.77
N GLN A 63 6.15 5.67 3.08
CA GLN A 63 4.70 5.70 3.37
C GLN A 63 4.37 6.32 4.73
N ALA A 64 5.24 7.17 5.29
CA ALA A 64 4.87 8.07 6.36
C ALA A 64 3.60 8.86 5.95
N PRO A 65 2.64 9.11 6.87
CA PRO A 65 1.46 9.89 6.54
C PRO A 65 1.88 11.22 5.91
N ARG A 66 1.54 11.45 4.63
CA ARG A 66 1.85 12.72 3.96
C ARG A 66 1.16 13.88 4.70
N PRO A 67 1.83 15.00 4.97
CA PRO A 67 1.28 16.10 5.77
C PRO A 67 0.11 16.85 5.08
N ASP A 68 -0.08 16.70 3.77
CA ASP A 68 -1.17 17.32 2.98
C ASP A 68 -2.53 16.57 3.08
N GLN A 69 -2.72 15.77 4.12
CA GLN A 69 -3.97 15.05 4.38
C GLN A 69 -5.01 15.88 5.15
N THR A 70 -4.89 17.22 5.16
CA THR A 70 -5.86 18.05 5.88
C THR A 70 -7.23 17.89 5.21
N PRO A 71 -8.25 17.30 5.88
CA PRO A 71 -9.53 17.09 5.24
C PRO A 71 -10.16 18.47 5.00
N ARG A 72 -10.22 18.92 3.74
CA ARG A 72 -11.11 20.04 3.40
C ARG A 72 -12.52 19.55 3.67
N ARG A 73 -13.12 20.04 4.77
CA ARG A 73 -14.52 19.79 5.10
C ARG A 73 -15.35 20.13 3.85
N ARG A 74 -15.92 19.11 3.21
CA ARG A 74 -17.03 19.35 2.27
C ARG A 74 -18.13 19.99 3.11
N ARG A 75 -18.49 21.23 2.78
CA ARG A 75 -19.74 21.81 3.28
C ARG A 75 -20.84 20.88 2.79
N ALA A 76 -21.54 20.24 3.72
CA ALA A 76 -22.78 19.56 3.42
C ALA A 76 -23.74 20.63 2.87
N GLY A 77 -24.18 20.43 1.63
CA GLY A 77 -25.37 21.06 1.08
C GLY A 77 -26.54 20.12 1.23
#